data_AF-A0A522V039-F1
#
_entry.id   AF-A0A522V039-F1
#
_cell.length_a   1.000
_cell.length_b   1.000
_cell.length_c   1.000
_cell.angle_alpha   90.00
_cell.angle_beta   90.00
_cell.angle_gamma   90.00
#
_symmetry.space_group_name_H-M   'P 1'
#
loop_
_entity.id
_entity.type
_entity.pdbx_description
1 polymer ?
#
loop_
_entity_poly.entity_id
_entity_poly.type
_entity_poly.pdbx_seq_one_letter_code
_entity_poly.pdbx_strand_id
1 'polypeptide(L)'
;MKKLVLALVFASAFVFVQSPAFAYESAVEKTGKHLEKKADRIEKKADKIEKEGERLEKKGEKMQKRAKKLEEKGRTAEAEALDKAGKKIEKKGEMMQEKGERMEKRGKRMSEKGKEMKEMMGK
;
A
#
# COMPACT_ATOMS: atom_id res chain seq x y z
N MET A 1 17.66 -53.11 -29.77
CA MET A 1 16.35 -52.43 -29.58
C MET A 1 16.23 -51.71 -28.23
N LYS A 2 16.63 -52.30 -27.09
CA LYS A 2 16.53 -51.64 -25.76
C LYS A 2 17.35 -50.35 -25.60
N LYS A 3 18.51 -50.22 -26.27
CA LYS A 3 19.37 -49.01 -26.26
C LYS A 3 18.79 -47.84 -27.07
N LEU A 4 17.97 -48.12 -28.09
CA LEU A 4 17.31 -47.09 -28.91
C LEU A 4 16.05 -46.53 -28.24
N VAL A 5 15.31 -47.37 -27.52
CA VAL A 5 14.15 -46.93 -26.71
C VAL A 5 14.61 -46.03 -25.55
N LEU A 6 15.74 -46.33 -24.92
CA LEU A 6 16.29 -45.51 -23.84
C LEU A 6 16.74 -44.11 -24.33
N ALA A 7 17.33 -44.04 -25.54
CA ALA A 7 17.75 -42.76 -26.13
C ALA A 7 16.57 -41.86 -26.52
N LEU A 8 15.45 -42.44 -26.99
CA LEU A 8 14.22 -41.69 -27.30
C LEU A 8 13.52 -41.14 -26.05
N VAL A 9 13.57 -41.85 -24.93
CA VAL A 9 13.01 -41.39 -23.64
C VAL A 9 13.85 -40.26 -23.03
N PHE A 10 15.18 -40.26 -23.24
CA PHE A 10 16.03 -39.13 -22.81
C PHE A 10 15.88 -37.90 -23.71
N ALA A 11 15.63 -38.08 -25.02
CA ALA A 11 15.40 -36.97 -25.94
C ALA A 11 14.07 -36.23 -25.67
N SER A 12 13.02 -36.94 -25.26
CA SER A 12 11.73 -36.30 -24.91
C SER A 12 11.76 -35.57 -23.57
N ALA A 13 12.55 -36.04 -22.59
CA ALA A 13 12.69 -35.39 -21.30
C ALA A 13 13.51 -34.08 -21.37
N PHE A 14 14.47 -33.97 -22.30
CA PHE A 14 15.32 -32.78 -22.42
C PHE A 14 14.63 -31.61 -23.17
N VAL A 15 13.71 -31.92 -24.09
CA VAL A 15 12.95 -30.91 -24.86
C VAL A 15 11.90 -30.20 -23.99
N PHE A 16 11.38 -30.86 -22.95
CA PHE A 16 10.42 -30.23 -22.02
C PHE A 16 11.04 -29.15 -21.13
N VAL A 17 12.33 -29.25 -20.80
CA VAL A 17 13.02 -28.31 -19.90
C VAL A 17 13.38 -26.97 -20.59
N GLN A 18 13.50 -26.94 -21.92
CA GLN A 18 13.83 -25.72 -22.67
C GLN A 18 12.62 -24.96 -23.23
N SER A 19 11.39 -25.37 -22.91
CA SER A 19 10.20 -24.72 -23.44
C SER A 19 9.99 -23.33 -22.78
N PRO A 20 9.80 -22.25 -23.57
CA PRO A 20 9.63 -20.88 -23.05
C PRO A 20 8.42 -20.71 -22.13
N ALA A 21 7.47 -21.67 -22.16
CA ALA A 21 6.35 -21.74 -21.22
C ALA A 21 6.79 -21.82 -19.75
N PHE A 22 7.84 -22.58 -19.43
CA PHE A 22 8.32 -22.73 -18.04
C PHE A 22 9.05 -21.47 -17.55
N ALA A 23 9.75 -20.78 -18.46
CA ALA A 23 10.38 -19.49 -18.16
C ALA A 23 9.32 -18.40 -17.90
N TYR A 24 8.23 -18.41 -18.68
CA TYR A 24 7.08 -17.51 -18.51
C TYR A 24 6.35 -17.74 -17.18
N GLU A 25 6.14 -18.99 -16.79
CA GLU A 25 5.52 -19.38 -15.53
C GLU A 25 6.36 -18.93 -14.31
N SER A 26 7.68 -19.11 -14.36
CA SER A 26 8.54 -18.60 -13.27
C SER A 26 8.56 -17.06 -13.19
N ALA A 27 8.40 -16.37 -14.32
CA ALA A 27 8.43 -14.91 -14.39
C ALA A 27 7.14 -14.28 -13.87
N VAL A 28 5.99 -14.86 -14.21
CA VAL A 28 4.69 -14.32 -13.82
C VAL A 28 4.40 -14.64 -12.33
N GLU A 29 4.88 -15.76 -11.78
CA GLU A 29 4.83 -16.04 -10.33
C GLU A 29 5.67 -15.05 -9.51
N LYS A 30 6.90 -14.77 -9.97
CA LYS A 30 7.78 -13.75 -9.38
C LYS A 30 7.11 -12.37 -9.40
N THR A 31 6.40 -12.05 -10.48
CA THR A 31 5.69 -10.79 -10.64
C THR A 31 4.49 -10.70 -9.68
N GLY A 32 3.68 -11.75 -9.56
CA GLY A 32 2.58 -11.82 -8.59
C GLY A 32 3.05 -11.63 -7.14
N LYS A 33 4.11 -12.36 -6.73
CA LYS A 33 4.74 -12.20 -5.40
C LYS A 33 5.30 -10.78 -5.19
N HIS A 34 5.81 -10.15 -6.25
CA HIS A 34 6.31 -8.78 -6.18
C HIS A 34 5.19 -7.76 -5.99
N LEU A 35 4.04 -7.96 -6.66
CA LEU A 35 2.85 -7.12 -6.52
C LEU A 35 2.27 -7.20 -5.10
N GLU A 36 2.14 -8.39 -4.53
CA GLU A 36 1.68 -8.58 -3.14
C GLU A 36 2.62 -7.88 -2.14
N LYS A 37 3.93 -8.11 -2.23
CA LYS A 37 4.91 -7.43 -1.37
C LYS A 37 4.84 -5.91 -1.50
N LYS A 38 4.52 -5.41 -2.68
CA LYS A 38 4.36 -3.97 -2.93
C LYS A 38 3.04 -3.45 -2.36
N ALA A 39 1.96 -4.22 -2.45
CA ALA A 39 0.68 -3.94 -1.81
C ALA A 39 0.86 -3.82 -0.28
N ASP A 40 1.50 -4.78 0.38
CA ASP A 40 1.76 -4.76 1.81
C ASP A 40 2.54 -3.51 2.25
N ARG A 41 3.53 -3.10 1.43
CA ARG A 41 4.31 -1.87 1.70
C ARG A 41 3.46 -0.61 1.54
N ILE A 42 2.50 -0.61 0.61
CA ILE A 42 1.59 0.51 0.41
C ILE A 42 0.61 0.58 1.58
N GLU A 43 0.03 -0.54 2.02
CA GLU A 43 -0.87 -0.60 3.18
C GLU A 43 -0.17 -0.13 4.46
N LYS A 44 1.03 -0.64 4.77
CA LYS A 44 1.82 -0.15 5.91
C LYS A 44 2.15 1.33 5.85
N LYS A 45 2.23 1.92 4.64
CA LYS A 45 2.41 3.36 4.48
C LYS A 45 1.09 4.11 4.65
N ALA A 46 -0.02 3.58 4.16
CA ALA A 46 -1.36 4.12 4.38
C ALA A 46 -1.65 4.24 5.88
N ASP A 47 -1.48 3.15 6.65
CA ASP A 47 -1.70 3.14 8.11
C ASP A 47 -0.88 4.20 8.85
N LYS A 48 0.37 4.40 8.42
CA LYS A 48 1.26 5.41 9.03
C LYS A 48 0.75 6.82 8.75
N ILE A 49 0.30 7.07 7.52
CA ILE A 49 -0.23 8.36 7.10
C ILE A 49 -1.56 8.65 7.81
N GLU A 50 -2.45 7.66 7.94
CA GLU A 50 -3.72 7.83 8.68
C GLU A 50 -3.47 8.15 10.15
N LYS A 51 -2.56 7.41 10.81
CA LYS A 51 -2.16 7.71 12.19
C LYS A 51 -1.52 9.08 12.35
N GLU A 52 -0.78 9.56 11.34
CA GLU A 52 -0.25 10.92 11.34
C GLU A 52 -1.39 11.94 11.18
N GLY A 53 -2.38 11.66 10.33
CA GLY A 53 -3.58 12.46 10.15
C GLY A 53 -4.35 12.65 11.45
N GLU A 54 -4.68 11.55 12.15
CA GLU A 54 -5.36 11.60 13.45
C GLU A 54 -4.58 12.39 14.51
N ARG A 55 -3.25 12.29 14.50
CA ARG A 55 -2.39 13.04 15.43
C ARG A 55 -2.45 14.53 15.15
N LEU A 56 -2.52 14.93 13.88
CA LEU A 56 -2.68 16.32 13.48
C LEU A 56 -4.05 16.85 13.89
N GLU A 57 -5.15 16.13 13.65
CA GLU A 57 -6.49 16.51 14.11
C GLU A 57 -6.52 16.76 15.62
N LYS A 58 -6.05 15.79 16.42
CA LYS A 58 -5.95 15.94 17.88
C LYS A 58 -5.09 17.14 18.30
N LYS A 59 -4.06 17.48 17.51
CA LYS A 59 -3.24 18.67 17.77
C LYS A 59 -4.00 19.95 17.43
N GLY A 60 -4.73 19.98 16.32
CA GLY A 60 -5.60 21.08 15.91
C GLY A 60 -6.66 21.39 16.97
N GLU A 61 -7.37 20.36 17.45
CA GLU A 61 -8.36 20.49 18.53
C GLU A 61 -7.75 21.04 19.83
N LYS A 62 -6.58 20.53 20.22
CA LYS A 62 -5.86 21.02 21.42
C LYS A 62 -5.50 22.50 21.28
N MET A 63 -5.14 22.94 20.07
CA MET A 63 -4.90 24.34 19.80
C MET A 63 -6.19 25.14 19.94
N GLN A 64 -7.28 24.75 19.28
CA GLN A 64 -8.57 25.45 19.45
C GLN A 64 -9.02 25.53 20.92
N LYS A 65 -8.84 24.47 21.72
CA LYS A 65 -9.09 24.50 23.17
C LYS A 65 -8.22 25.52 23.92
N ARG A 66 -6.95 25.68 23.51
CA ARG A 66 -6.07 26.73 24.07
C ARG A 66 -6.49 28.13 23.63
N ALA A 67 -6.94 28.29 22.38
CA ALA A 67 -7.45 29.54 21.87
C ALA A 67 -8.64 30.02 22.70
N LYS A 68 -9.62 29.15 22.96
CA LYS A 68 -10.76 29.46 23.84
C LYS A 68 -10.34 29.95 25.24
N LYS A 69 -9.34 29.28 25.85
CA LYS A 69 -8.80 29.70 27.15
C LYS A 69 -8.07 31.06 27.11
N LEU A 70 -7.49 31.43 25.97
CA LEU A 70 -6.84 32.73 25.79
C LEU A 70 -7.90 33.83 25.61
N GLU A 71 -8.96 33.53 24.88
CA GLU A 71 -10.11 34.40 24.68
C GLU A 71 -10.79 34.73 26.03
N GLU A 72 -11.04 33.72 26.87
CA GLU A 72 -11.56 33.87 28.24
C GLU A 72 -10.67 34.77 29.13
N LYS A 73 -9.36 34.86 28.81
CA LYS A 73 -8.39 35.72 29.51
C LYS A 73 -8.22 37.10 28.88
N GLY A 74 -9.06 37.45 27.89
CA GLY A 74 -8.99 38.73 27.18
C GLY A 74 -7.85 38.83 26.16
N ARG A 75 -7.17 37.72 25.82
CA ARG A 75 -6.07 37.70 24.84
C ARG A 75 -6.58 37.33 23.44
N THR A 76 -7.46 38.15 22.90
CA THR A 76 -8.23 37.87 21.67
C THR A 76 -7.35 37.66 20.44
N ALA A 77 -6.35 38.53 20.20
CA ALA A 77 -5.46 38.40 19.03
C ALA A 77 -4.62 37.10 19.06
N GLU A 78 -4.12 36.72 20.25
CA GLU A 78 -3.39 35.45 20.44
C GLU A 78 -4.32 34.25 20.24
N ALA A 79 -5.55 34.32 20.76
CA ALA A 79 -6.58 33.30 20.57
C ALA A 79 -6.92 33.10 19.09
N GLU A 80 -7.18 34.17 18.34
CA GLU A 80 -7.50 34.08 16.91
C GLU A 80 -6.36 33.47 16.09
N ALA A 81 -5.12 33.89 16.35
CA ALA A 81 -3.97 33.33 15.65
C ALA A 81 -3.84 31.82 15.91
N LEU A 82 -4.10 31.41 17.15
CA LEU A 82 -3.97 30.02 17.57
C LEU A 82 -5.15 29.16 17.08
N ASP A 83 -6.37 29.70 17.00
CA ASP A 83 -7.53 29.06 16.38
C ASP A 83 -7.31 28.83 14.88
N LYS A 84 -6.87 29.86 14.15
CA LYS A 84 -6.53 29.76 12.71
C LYS A 84 -5.45 28.71 12.48
N ALA A 85 -4.43 28.66 13.33
CA ALA A 85 -3.38 27.64 13.24
C ALA A 85 -3.92 26.23 13.56
N GLY A 86 -4.81 26.11 14.55
CA GLY A 86 -5.49 24.85 14.89
C GLY A 86 -6.29 24.29 13.71
N LYS A 87 -7.14 25.11 13.10
CA LYS A 87 -7.94 24.75 11.91
C LYS A 87 -7.07 24.31 10.72
N LYS A 88 -5.95 25.00 10.47
CA LYS A 88 -5.00 24.61 9.42
C LYS A 88 -4.38 23.23 9.68
N ILE A 89 -4.07 22.93 10.94
CA ILE A 89 -3.50 21.64 11.34
C ILE A 89 -4.54 20.52 11.23
N GLU A 90 -5.77 20.77 11.65
CA GLU A 90 -6.90 19.83 11.51
C GLU A 90 -7.14 19.47 10.04
N LYS A 91 -7.28 20.49 9.17
CA LYS A 91 -7.41 20.28 7.72
C LYS A 91 -6.24 19.49 7.12
N LYS A 92 -5.02 19.67 7.64
CA LYS A 92 -3.86 18.87 7.21
C LYS A 92 -4.00 17.41 7.66
N GLY A 93 -4.57 17.18 8.84
CA GLY A 93 -4.89 15.84 9.34
C GLY A 93 -5.88 15.12 8.45
N GLU A 94 -6.99 15.77 8.11
CA GLU A 94 -8.03 15.25 7.21
C GLU A 94 -7.44 14.87 5.84
N MET A 95 -6.63 15.76 5.23
CA MET A 95 -5.96 15.49 3.96
C MET A 95 -5.00 14.29 4.04
N MET A 96 -4.37 14.06 5.20
CA MET A 96 -3.53 12.89 5.41
C MET A 96 -4.38 11.62 5.49
N GLN A 97 -5.48 11.62 6.24
CA GLN A 97 -6.40 10.48 6.28
C GLN A 97 -6.91 10.12 4.88
N GLU A 98 -7.39 11.09 4.11
CA GLU A 98 -7.87 10.86 2.73
C GLU A 98 -6.76 10.27 1.84
N LYS A 99 -5.52 10.74 2.01
CA LYS A 99 -4.35 10.18 1.30
C LYS A 99 -4.07 8.74 1.72
N GLY A 100 -4.20 8.44 3.01
CA GLY A 100 -4.13 7.09 3.57
C GLY A 100 -5.12 6.15 2.89
N GLU A 101 -6.40 6.50 2.89
CA GLU A 101 -7.47 5.71 2.28
C GLU A 101 -7.22 5.47 0.78
N ARG A 102 -6.79 6.51 0.04
CA ARG A 102 -6.43 6.37 -1.38
C ARG A 102 -5.27 5.39 -1.57
N MET A 103 -4.30 5.38 -0.67
CA MET A 103 -3.20 4.43 -0.71
C MET A 103 -3.67 3.01 -0.36
N GLU A 104 -4.53 2.85 0.64
CA GLU A 104 -5.11 1.55 1.00
C GLU A 104 -5.90 0.95 -0.18
N LYS A 105 -6.75 1.73 -0.84
CA LYS A 105 -7.45 1.34 -2.07
C LYS A 105 -6.49 0.91 -3.18
N ARG A 106 -5.34 1.60 -3.31
CA ARG A 106 -4.30 1.22 -4.27
C ARG A 106 -3.59 -0.09 -3.88
N GLY A 107 -3.35 -0.30 -2.58
CA GLY A 107 -2.81 -1.54 -2.03
C GLY A 107 -3.72 -2.73 -2.38
N LYS A 108 -5.01 -2.61 -2.06
CA LYS A 108 -6.04 -3.63 -2.37
C LYS A 108 -6.05 -4.02 -3.84
N ARG A 109 -6.14 -3.04 -4.76
CA ARG A 109 -6.09 -3.28 -6.21
C ARG A 109 -4.81 -3.99 -6.68
N MET A 110 -3.68 -3.71 -6.02
CA MET A 110 -2.41 -4.33 -6.37
C MET A 110 -2.31 -5.77 -5.84
N SER A 111 -2.87 -6.01 -4.66
CA SER A 111 -3.02 -7.35 -4.07
C SER A 111 -3.93 -8.22 -4.94
N GLU A 112 -5.08 -7.69 -5.37
CA GLU A 112 -6.01 -8.35 -6.31
C GLU A 112 -5.30 -8.75 -7.61
N LYS A 113 -4.59 -7.82 -8.26
CA LYS A 113 -3.78 -8.12 -9.45
C LYS A 113 -2.72 -9.19 -9.22
N GLY A 114 -2.10 -9.18 -8.04
CA GLY A 114 -1.12 -10.21 -7.65
C GLY A 114 -1.75 -11.59 -7.56
N LYS A 115 -2.98 -11.68 -7.02
CA LYS A 115 -3.76 -12.92 -6.92
C LYS A 115 -4.25 -13.41 -8.28
N GLU A 116 -4.85 -12.53 -9.09
CA GLU A 116 -5.29 -12.86 -10.47
C GLU A 116 -4.14 -13.43 -11.31
N MET A 117 -2.94 -12.85 -11.16
CA MET A 117 -1.75 -13.29 -11.88
C MET A 117 -1.26 -14.68 -11.45
N LYS A 118 -1.48 -15.07 -10.19
CA LYS A 118 -1.23 -16.44 -9.72
C LYS A 118 -2.31 -17.41 -10.18
N GLU A 119 -3.58 -17.00 -10.14
CA GLU A 119 -4.71 -17.84 -10.58
C GLU A 119 -4.64 -18.18 -12.07
N MET A 120 -4.13 -17.28 -12.91
CA MET A 120 -3.88 -17.55 -14.33
C MET A 120 -2.83 -18.64 -14.61
N MET A 121 -2.05 -19.06 -13.61
CA MET A 121 -1.15 -20.23 -13.74
C MET A 121 -1.69 -21.51 -13.12
N GLY A 122 -2.63 -21.37 -12.18
CA GLY A 122 -3.27 -22.53 -11.54
C GLY A 122 -4.38 -23.15 -12.39
N LYS A 123 -4.71 -22.56 -13.54
CA LYS A 123 -5.64 -23.05 -14.57
C LYS A 123 -4.85 -23.42 -15.81
#